data_AF-A0A196SGJ9-F1
#
_entry.id   AF-A0A196SGJ9-F1
#
_cell.length_a   1.000
_cell.length_b   1.000
_cell.length_c   1.000
_cell.angle_alpha   90.00
_cell.angle_beta   90.00
_cell.angle_gamma   90.00
#
_symmetry.space_group_name_H-M   'P 1'
#
loop_
_entity.id
_entity.type
_entity.pdbx_description
1 polymer ?
#
loop_
_entity_poly.entity_id
_entity_poly.type
_entity_poly.pdbx_seq_one_letter_code
_entity_poly.pdbx_strand_id
1 'polypeptide(L)'
;MEDEENDVYIGSHKDLYATSFVDEEFLSTGLTKENALEYFRRSPFYSEGDLVELEGSDSSESCEFFKIVKYRKDEQEKDGVALLAVYYVLRGTIYQCPDLYSLLKYRMYNCVSLLNQSYTELKKYVSFSVANGHRIESAPVQEKEEEESDVCSVIPLIGEANALQRNEENQLRLDSMIQDMEKQFQVA
;
A
#
# COMPACT_ATOMS: atom_id res chain seq x y z
N MET A 1 -30.35 -4.05 5.88
CA MET A 1 -29.28 -5.01 5.63
C MET A 1 -28.04 -4.21 5.88
N GLU A 2 -27.48 -4.41 7.07
CA GLU A 2 -26.24 -3.77 7.50
C GLU A 2 -25.13 -4.49 6.74
N ASP A 3 -24.42 -3.74 5.89
CA ASP A 3 -23.23 -4.23 5.24
C ASP A 3 -22.15 -4.33 6.33
N GLU A 4 -22.00 -5.54 6.88
CA GLU A 4 -20.85 -5.89 7.71
C GLU A 4 -19.60 -5.78 6.83
N GLU A 5 -18.92 -4.64 6.92
CA GLU A 5 -17.50 -4.52 6.62
C GLU A 5 -16.77 -5.59 7.45
N ASN A 6 -16.52 -6.73 6.83
CA ASN A 6 -15.57 -7.74 7.28
C ASN A 6 -14.16 -7.16 7.16
N ASP A 7 -13.89 -6.09 7.90
CA ASP A 7 -12.54 -5.76 8.32
C ASP A 7 -12.15 -6.79 9.36
N VAL A 8 -11.71 -7.95 8.85
CA VAL A 8 -10.91 -8.89 9.63
C VAL A 8 -9.63 -8.14 9.94
N TYR A 9 -9.64 -7.42 11.06
CA TYR A 9 -8.49 -6.81 11.69
C TYR A 9 -7.56 -7.94 12.16
N ILE A 10 -6.85 -8.55 11.21
CA ILE A 10 -5.78 -9.51 11.51
C ILE A 10 -4.67 -8.68 12.16
N GLY A 11 -4.60 -8.76 13.48
CA GLY A 11 -3.71 -7.91 14.29
C GLY A 11 -2.33 -7.70 13.68
N SER A 12 -1.93 -6.43 13.59
CA SER A 12 -0.57 -5.88 13.48
C SER A 12 0.49 -6.66 12.68
N HIS A 13 0.14 -7.40 11.63
CA HIS A 13 1.13 -7.89 10.66
C HIS A 13 1.30 -6.83 9.58
N LYS A 14 2.42 -6.10 9.64
CA LYS A 14 2.74 -5.11 8.62
C LYS A 14 3.44 -5.80 7.46
N ASP A 15 2.75 -5.88 6.33
CA ASP A 15 3.35 -6.40 5.11
C ASP A 15 4.41 -5.45 4.55
N LEU A 16 5.57 -6.00 4.25
CA LEU A 16 6.77 -5.32 3.80
C LEU A 16 7.13 -5.77 2.37
N TYR A 17 6.13 -5.88 1.49
CA TYR A 17 6.30 -6.36 0.11
C TYR A 17 7.30 -5.56 -0.75
N ALA A 18 7.53 -4.29 -0.41
CA ALA A 18 8.49 -3.42 -1.09
C ALA A 18 9.90 -3.45 -0.49
N THR A 19 10.12 -4.18 0.61
CA THR A 19 11.40 -4.23 1.31
C THR A 19 12.14 -5.52 0.98
N SER A 20 13.45 -5.41 0.79
CA SER A 20 14.36 -6.55 0.71
C SER A 20 15.43 -6.44 1.79
N PHE A 21 15.92 -7.56 2.30
CA PHE A 21 16.97 -7.59 3.31
C PHE A 21 18.19 -8.39 2.84
N VAL A 22 19.38 -7.84 3.07
CA VAL A 22 20.67 -8.47 2.81
C VAL A 22 21.61 -8.11 3.96
N ASP A 23 22.35 -9.10 4.45
CA ASP A 23 23.42 -8.91 5.42
C ASP A 23 24.70 -9.59 4.91
N GLU A 24 25.59 -8.77 4.36
CA GLU A 24 26.83 -9.19 3.71
C GLU A 24 27.83 -9.81 4.70
N GLU A 25 27.84 -9.36 5.96
CA GLU A 25 28.74 -9.92 6.99
C GLU A 25 28.40 -11.38 7.27
N PHE A 26 27.11 -11.70 7.41
CA PHE A 26 26.68 -13.07 7.60
C PHE A 26 26.98 -13.93 6.37
N LEU A 27 26.67 -13.41 5.18
CA LEU A 27 26.85 -14.13 3.92
C LEU A 27 28.31 -14.41 3.58
N SER A 28 29.26 -13.70 4.17
CA SER A 28 30.71 -13.99 4.04
C SER A 28 31.07 -15.41 4.50
N THR A 29 30.31 -15.96 5.45
CA THR A 29 30.48 -17.33 5.97
C THR A 29 29.80 -18.40 5.12
N GLY A 30 28.96 -17.98 4.15
CA GLY A 30 28.14 -18.85 3.31
C GLY A 30 26.76 -19.15 3.93
N LEU A 31 25.73 -19.20 3.07
CA LEU A 31 24.36 -19.52 3.47
C LEU A 31 24.08 -21.01 3.24
N THR A 32 23.69 -21.73 4.29
CA THR A 32 23.36 -23.16 4.29
C THR A 32 21.96 -23.38 4.86
N LYS A 33 21.42 -24.59 4.68
CA LYS A 33 20.10 -24.95 5.24
C LYS A 33 20.05 -24.81 6.77
N GLU A 34 21.17 -25.07 7.44
CA GLU A 34 21.29 -25.05 8.91
C GLU A 34 21.29 -23.62 9.46
N ASN A 35 21.95 -22.68 8.76
CA ASN A 35 22.10 -21.30 9.21
C ASN A 35 21.06 -20.33 8.62
N ALA A 36 20.29 -20.74 7.61
CA ALA A 36 19.31 -19.88 6.94
C ALA A 36 18.19 -19.36 7.86
N LEU A 37 17.77 -20.16 8.86
CA LEU A 37 16.82 -19.68 9.87
C LEU A 37 17.44 -18.63 10.80
N GLU A 38 18.71 -18.78 11.16
CA GLU A 38 19.45 -17.79 11.95
C GLU A 38 19.60 -16.48 11.16
N TYR A 39 19.94 -16.59 9.87
CA TYR A 39 19.98 -15.46 8.95
C TYR A 39 18.64 -14.71 8.90
N PHE A 40 17.52 -15.44 8.78
CA PHE A 40 16.19 -14.83 8.75
C PHE A 40 15.84 -14.08 10.04
N ARG A 41 16.29 -14.56 11.21
CA ARG A 41 16.07 -13.87 12.49
C ARG A 41 16.75 -12.51 12.60
N ARG A 42 17.82 -12.27 11.82
CA ARG A 42 18.49 -10.96 11.75
C ARG A 42 17.72 -9.96 10.87
N SER A 43 16.75 -10.43 10.10
CA SER A 43 15.97 -9.61 9.19
C SER A 43 14.86 -8.84 9.92
N PRO A 44 14.41 -7.69 9.37
CA PRO A 44 13.29 -6.92 9.92
C PRO A 44 11.93 -7.65 9.79
N PHE A 45 11.89 -8.79 9.11
CA PHE A 45 10.68 -9.59 8.91
C PHE A 45 10.37 -10.54 10.08
N TYR A 46 11.37 -10.80 10.92
CA TYR A 46 11.24 -11.67 12.09
C TYR A 46 10.77 -10.85 13.30
N SER A 47 9.76 -11.35 14.02
CA SER A 47 9.37 -10.82 15.33
C SER A 47 9.57 -11.89 16.40
N GLU A 48 9.94 -11.46 17.60
CA GLU A 48 10.14 -12.36 18.73
C GLU A 48 8.82 -13.05 19.11
N GLY A 49 8.82 -14.39 19.12
CA GLY A 49 7.64 -15.22 19.39
C GLY A 49 7.00 -15.86 18.14
N ASP A 50 7.38 -15.44 16.94
CA ASP A 50 6.88 -16.06 15.71
C ASP A 50 7.44 -17.46 15.48
N LEU A 51 6.57 -18.38 15.02
CA LEU A 51 6.98 -19.70 14.56
C LEU A 51 7.43 -19.61 13.11
N VAL A 52 8.62 -20.11 12.83
CA VAL A 52 9.23 -20.04 11.50
C VAL A 52 9.72 -21.42 11.10
N GLU A 53 9.30 -21.88 9.93
CA GLU A 53 9.70 -23.14 9.35
C GLU A 53 10.46 -22.91 8.04
N LEU A 54 11.54 -23.65 7.83
CA LEU A 54 12.30 -23.61 6.59
C LEU A 54 11.92 -24.81 5.73
N GLU A 55 11.36 -24.52 4.56
CA GLU A 55 11.15 -25.50 3.50
C GLU A 55 12.27 -25.35 2.47
N GLY A 56 13.12 -26.37 2.37
CA GLY A 56 14.18 -26.44 1.39
C GLY A 56 14.21 -27.81 0.72
N SER A 57 14.40 -27.85 -0.58
CA SER A 57 14.71 -29.08 -1.30
C SER A 57 16.07 -29.62 -0.83
N ASP A 58 16.13 -30.88 -0.41
CA ASP A 58 17.34 -31.56 0.08
C ASP A 58 18.42 -31.81 -0.99
N SER A 59 18.35 -31.12 -2.13
CA SER A 59 19.14 -31.42 -3.32
C SER A 59 20.04 -30.24 -3.70
N SER A 60 21.08 -29.99 -2.90
CA SER A 60 22.43 -29.47 -3.26
C SER A 60 23.07 -28.73 -2.08
N GLU A 61 24.38 -28.93 -1.87
CA GLU A 61 25.21 -28.28 -0.84
C GLU A 61 25.27 -26.74 -0.97
N SER A 62 24.88 -26.20 -2.12
CA SER A 62 24.77 -24.75 -2.40
C SER A 62 23.35 -24.40 -2.80
N CYS A 63 22.43 -24.32 -1.84
CA CYS A 63 21.06 -23.94 -2.13
C CYS A 63 20.98 -22.41 -2.24
N GLU A 64 20.97 -21.86 -3.46
CA GLU A 64 20.76 -20.43 -3.71
C GLU A 64 19.33 -19.97 -3.38
N PHE A 65 18.42 -20.90 -3.05
CA PHE A 65 16.99 -20.67 -2.85
C PHE A 65 16.50 -21.33 -1.56
N PHE A 66 15.89 -20.55 -0.68
CA PHE A 66 15.15 -21.06 0.47
C PHE A 66 13.74 -20.48 0.53
N LYS A 67 12.77 -21.30 0.95
CA LYS A 67 11.43 -20.86 1.30
C LYS A 67 11.29 -20.90 2.82
N ILE A 68 10.88 -19.79 3.39
CA ILE A 68 10.66 -19.65 4.83
C ILE A 68 9.20 -19.32 5.04
N VAL A 69 8.53 -20.10 5.89
CA VAL A 69 7.12 -19.92 6.21
C VAL A 69 7.00 -19.43 7.64
N LYS A 70 6.26 -18.34 7.82
CA LYS A 70 6.02 -17.69 9.10
C LYS A 70 4.59 -17.96 9.54
N TYR A 71 4.43 -18.36 10.78
CA TYR A 71 3.14 -18.65 11.41
C TYR A 71 2.98 -17.85 12.69
N ARG A 72 1.73 -17.49 12.98
CA ARG A 72 1.35 -16.88 14.25
C ARG A 72 1.26 -17.97 15.31
N LYS A 73 1.94 -17.74 16.43
CA LYS A 73 1.76 -18.56 17.62
C LYS A 73 0.62 -17.98 18.45
N ASP A 74 -0.63 -18.33 18.12
CA ASP A 74 -1.76 -17.99 18.98
C ASP A 74 -1.81 -18.98 20.15
N GLU A 75 -1.59 -18.48 21.37
CA GLU A 75 -1.74 -19.29 22.60
C GLU A 75 -3.22 -19.62 22.90
N GLN A 76 -4.18 -18.99 22.21
CA GLN A 76 -5.62 -19.15 22.48
C GLN A 76 -6.36 -20.18 21.62
N GLU A 77 -5.80 -20.63 20.48
CA GLU A 77 -6.45 -21.65 19.66
C GLU A 77 -5.76 -23.01 19.79
N LYS A 78 -6.52 -24.00 20.26
CA LYS A 78 -6.06 -25.38 20.51
C LYS A 78 -5.70 -26.19 19.25
N ASP A 79 -5.83 -25.64 18.04
CA ASP A 79 -5.66 -26.44 16.81
C ASP A 79 -5.27 -25.64 15.54
N GLY A 80 -5.06 -24.33 15.62
CA GLY A 80 -4.93 -23.47 14.43
C GLY A 80 -3.61 -22.71 14.40
N VAL A 81 -2.58 -23.27 13.76
CA VAL A 81 -1.38 -22.49 13.41
C VAL A 81 -1.73 -21.62 12.19
N ALA A 82 -2.03 -20.34 12.42
CA ALA A 82 -2.38 -19.42 11.34
C ALA A 82 -1.15 -19.02 10.51
N LEU A 83 -1.15 -19.34 9.22
CA LEU A 83 -0.13 -18.90 8.26
C LEU A 83 -0.15 -17.37 8.17
N LEU A 84 0.98 -16.73 8.46
CA LEU A 84 1.13 -15.28 8.36
C LEU A 84 1.67 -14.86 7.00
N ALA A 85 2.84 -15.38 6.64
CA ALA A 85 3.54 -14.95 5.44
C ALA A 85 4.54 -15.99 4.96
N VAL A 86 4.83 -15.95 3.66
CA VAL A 86 5.89 -16.74 3.02
C VAL A 86 7.00 -15.80 2.60
N TYR A 87 8.24 -16.21 2.81
CA TYR A 87 9.44 -15.46 2.45
C TYR A 87 10.32 -16.31 1.54
N TYR A 88 10.92 -15.66 0.55
CA TYR A 88 11.90 -16.27 -0.34
C TYR A 88 13.27 -15.68 -0.05
N VAL A 89 14.25 -16.56 0.13
CA VAL A 89 15.66 -16.18 0.21
C VAL A 89 16.31 -16.55 -1.10
N LEU A 90 16.66 -15.55 -1.91
CA LEU A 90 17.27 -15.69 -3.23
C LEU A 90 18.70 -15.15 -3.15
N ARG A 91 19.71 -16.03 -3.27
CA ARG A 91 21.13 -15.66 -3.22
C ARG A 91 21.50 -14.79 -2.02
N GLY A 92 20.93 -15.13 -0.87
CA GLY A 92 21.11 -14.36 0.37
C GLY A 92 20.22 -13.12 0.50
N THR A 93 19.42 -12.74 -0.50
CA THR A 93 18.45 -11.65 -0.35
C THR A 93 17.08 -12.18 0.07
N ILE A 94 16.52 -11.62 1.14
CA ILE A 94 15.21 -12.03 1.66
C ILE A 94 14.12 -11.10 1.10
N TYR A 95 13.07 -11.71 0.56
CA TYR A 95 11.87 -11.05 0.05
C TYR A 95 10.62 -11.65 0.67
N GLN A 96 9.65 -10.81 1.02
CA GLN A 96 8.30 -11.29 1.36
C GLN A 96 7.53 -11.64 0.09
N CYS A 97 6.91 -12.83 0.05
CA CYS A 97 6.01 -13.22 -1.02
C CYS A 97 4.72 -12.39 -0.92
N PRO A 98 4.35 -11.63 -1.96
CA PRO A 98 3.04 -10.99 -2.00
C PRO A 98 1.94 -12.02 -2.16
N ASP A 99 0.77 -11.71 -1.61
CA ASP A 99 -0.46 -12.41 -1.92
C ASP A 99 -0.93 -12.09 -3.35
N LEU A 100 -1.70 -13.01 -3.94
CA LEU A 100 -2.20 -12.86 -5.30
C LEU A 100 -3.10 -11.62 -5.45
N TYR A 101 -3.87 -11.29 -4.41
CA TYR A 101 -4.76 -10.14 -4.42
C TYR A 101 -3.97 -8.83 -4.48
N SER A 102 -2.96 -8.63 -3.63
CA SER A 102 -2.10 -7.45 -3.69
C SER A 102 -1.41 -7.34 -5.04
N LEU A 103 -0.84 -8.43 -5.58
CA LEU A 103 -0.19 -8.39 -6.89
C LEU A 103 -1.15 -7.94 -8.00
N LEU A 104 -2.37 -8.49 -8.02
CA LEU A 104 -3.40 -8.12 -9.00
C LEU A 104 -3.86 -6.67 -8.81
N LYS A 105 -4.09 -6.26 -7.56
CA LYS A 105 -4.47 -4.89 -7.18
C LYS A 105 -3.45 -3.87 -7.70
N TYR A 106 -2.15 -4.09 -7.45
CA TYR A 106 -1.10 -3.18 -7.93
C TYR A 106 -1.03 -3.13 -9.46
N ARG A 107 -1.17 -4.27 -10.14
CA ARG A 107 -1.18 -4.29 -11.62
C ARG A 107 -2.38 -3.54 -12.19
N MET A 108 -3.58 -3.76 -11.64
CA MET A 108 -4.79 -3.04 -12.06
C MET A 108 -4.68 -1.55 -11.79
N TYR A 109 -4.18 -1.17 -10.61
CA TYR A 109 -3.95 0.22 -10.25
C TYR A 109 -3.00 0.91 -11.24
N ASN A 110 -1.89 0.26 -11.59
CA ASN A 110 -0.94 0.79 -12.58
C ASN A 110 -1.60 0.99 -13.95
N CYS A 111 -2.43 0.04 -14.40
CA CYS A 111 -3.17 0.20 -15.67
C CYS A 111 -4.12 1.40 -15.63
N VAL A 112 -4.90 1.56 -14.56
CA VAL A 112 -5.84 2.67 -14.41
C VAL A 112 -5.11 4.01 -14.29
N SER A 113 -4.01 4.05 -13.53
CA SER A 113 -3.17 5.23 -13.40
C SER A 113 -2.60 5.68 -14.74
N LEU A 114 -2.08 4.75 -15.54
CA LEU A 114 -1.57 5.04 -16.89
C LEU A 114 -2.69 5.51 -17.83
N LEU A 115 -3.88 4.91 -17.76
CA LEU A 115 -5.04 5.36 -18.54
C LEU A 115 -5.45 6.78 -18.15
N ASN A 116 -5.56 7.07 -16.87
CA ASN A 116 -5.88 8.41 -16.37
C ASN A 116 -4.83 9.43 -16.81
N GLN A 117 -3.54 9.10 -16.71
CA GLN A 117 -2.46 9.96 -17.19
C GLN A 117 -2.59 10.24 -18.69
N SER A 118 -2.83 9.20 -19.50
CA SER A 118 -3.02 9.36 -20.95
C SER A 118 -4.26 10.19 -21.30
N TYR A 119 -5.34 10.02 -20.54
CA TYR A 119 -6.57 10.77 -20.71
C TYR A 119 -6.37 12.24 -20.37
N THR A 120 -5.71 12.54 -19.26
CA THR A 120 -5.37 13.91 -18.85
C THR A 120 -4.47 14.59 -19.88
N GLU A 121 -3.46 13.89 -20.42
CA GLU A 121 -2.63 14.45 -21.50
C GLU A 121 -3.43 14.69 -22.78
N LEU A 122 -4.31 13.75 -23.19
CA LEU A 122 -5.15 13.92 -24.38
C LEU A 122 -6.16 15.06 -24.22
N LYS A 123 -6.76 15.21 -23.04
CA LYS A 123 -7.75 16.26 -22.74
C LYS A 123 -7.19 17.66 -23.05
N LYS A 124 -5.90 17.90 -22.82
CA LYS A 124 -5.22 19.18 -23.12
C LYS A 124 -5.25 19.57 -24.60
N TYR A 125 -5.42 18.61 -25.50
CA TYR A 125 -5.42 18.84 -26.96
C TYR A 125 -6.81 18.78 -27.58
N VAL A 126 -7.87 18.51 -26.79
CA VAL A 126 -9.23 18.40 -27.30
C VAL A 126 -10.01 19.66 -26.92
N SER A 127 -10.39 20.47 -27.91
CA SER A 127 -11.31 21.59 -27.72
C SER A 127 -12.74 21.20 -28.14
N PHE A 128 -13.74 21.74 -27.44
CA PHE A 128 -15.15 21.58 -27.79
C PHE A 128 -15.78 22.95 -28.06
N SER A 129 -16.51 23.05 -29.17
CA SER A 129 -17.32 24.23 -29.49
C SER A 129 -18.70 23.79 -29.95
N VAL A 130 -19.76 24.42 -29.45
CA VAL A 130 -21.16 24.06 -29.79
C VAL A 130 -21.45 24.18 -31.29
N ALA A 131 -20.75 25.07 -32.01
CA ALA A 131 -20.92 25.26 -33.45
C ALA A 131 -20.15 24.24 -34.30
N ASN A 132 -18.97 23.82 -33.83
CA ASN A 132 -18.00 23.05 -34.63
C ASN A 132 -17.74 21.63 -34.10
N GLY A 133 -18.29 21.27 -32.95
CA GLY A 133 -18.10 19.98 -32.29
C GLY A 133 -16.72 19.84 -31.62
N HIS A 134 -16.24 18.59 -31.53
CA HIS A 134 -14.92 18.27 -30.99
C HIS A 134 -13.83 18.48 -32.04
N ARG A 135 -12.74 19.15 -31.64
CA ARG A 135 -11.57 19.38 -32.48
C ARG A 135 -10.31 19.01 -31.71
N ILE A 136 -9.38 18.34 -32.39
CA ILE A 136 -8.04 18.05 -31.87
C ILE A 136 -7.11 19.16 -32.35
N GLU A 137 -6.42 19.81 -31.43
CA GLU A 137 -5.48 20.88 -31.69
C GLU A 137 -4.04 20.36 -31.53
N SER A 138 -3.11 20.84 -32.37
CA SER A 138 -1.69 20.43 -32.28
C SER A 138 -0.93 21.15 -31.18
N ALA A 139 -1.50 22.21 -30.63
CA ALA A 139 -1.00 22.95 -29.47
C ALA A 139 -1.93 22.71 -28.26
N PRO A 140 -1.40 22.72 -27.03
CA PRO A 140 -2.24 22.60 -25.84
C PRO A 140 -3.22 23.77 -25.81
N VAL A 141 -4.50 23.46 -25.64
CA VAL A 141 -5.57 24.44 -25.45
C VAL A 141 -5.29 25.12 -24.12
N GLN A 142 -5.08 26.45 -24.12
CA GLN A 142 -4.96 27.21 -22.87
C GLN A 142 -6.33 27.17 -22.18
N GLU A 143 -6.44 26.38 -21.12
CA GLU A 143 -7.60 26.36 -20.25
C GLU A 143 -7.76 27.78 -19.68
N LYS A 144 -8.85 28.47 -20.06
CA LYS A 144 -9.39 29.49 -19.17
C LYS A 144 -9.89 28.74 -17.95
N GLU A 145 -9.58 29.24 -16.76
CA GLU A 145 -10.04 28.71 -15.48
C GLU A 145 -11.58 28.57 -15.52
N GLU A 146 -12.05 27.37 -15.90
CA GLU A 146 -13.44 26.96 -15.79
C GLU A 146 -13.53 26.12 -14.53
N GLU A 147 -14.34 26.59 -13.58
CA GLU A 147 -14.63 25.90 -12.33
C GLU A 147 -14.99 24.44 -12.61
N GLU A 148 -14.19 23.51 -12.08
CA GLU A 148 -14.38 22.07 -12.25
C GLU A 148 -15.79 21.66 -11.78
N SER A 149 -16.64 21.26 -12.71
CA SER A 149 -17.85 20.50 -12.37
C SER A 149 -17.47 19.05 -12.12
N ASP A 150 -17.59 18.62 -10.86
CA ASP A 150 -17.43 17.25 -10.36
C ASP A 150 -18.41 16.25 -11.02
N VAL A 151 -18.15 15.86 -12.27
CA VAL A 151 -18.87 14.75 -12.90
C VAL A 151 -17.87 13.79 -13.55
N CYS A 152 -16.91 13.32 -12.77
CA CYS A 152 -16.46 11.92 -12.72
C CYS A 152 -15.31 11.80 -11.70
N SER A 153 -15.56 12.08 -10.43
CA SER A 153 -14.64 11.64 -9.37
C SER A 153 -14.92 10.17 -9.10
N VAL A 154 -14.28 9.25 -9.83
CA VAL A 154 -13.90 8.01 -9.16
C VAL A 154 -12.95 8.47 -8.08
N ILE A 155 -13.48 8.65 -6.86
CA ILE A 155 -12.70 9.09 -5.71
C ILE A 155 -11.52 8.13 -5.64
N PRO A 156 -10.28 8.58 -5.89
CA PRO A 156 -9.15 7.74 -5.63
C PRO A 156 -9.21 7.45 -4.13
N LEU A 157 -9.19 6.18 -3.73
CA LEU A 157 -8.99 5.73 -2.35
C LEU A 157 -7.56 6.09 -1.85
N ILE A 158 -7.07 7.26 -2.24
CA ILE A 158 -5.85 7.88 -1.77
C ILE A 158 -6.26 8.77 -0.60
N GLY A 159 -6.22 8.15 0.57
CA GLY A 159 -5.93 8.85 1.81
C GLY A 159 -7.14 9.43 2.54
N GLU A 160 -7.76 8.59 3.37
CA GLU A 160 -8.47 9.05 4.57
C GLU A 160 -7.64 10.09 5.35
N ALA A 161 -6.30 10.01 5.33
CA ALA A 161 -5.41 10.98 5.94
C ALA A 161 -5.59 12.42 5.43
N ASN A 162 -5.72 12.64 4.12
CA ASN A 162 -5.87 14.00 3.57
C ASN A 162 -7.30 14.55 3.77
N ALA A 163 -8.31 13.66 3.76
CA ALA A 163 -9.70 14.03 4.02
C ALA A 163 -9.94 14.36 5.50
N LEU A 164 -9.33 13.59 6.42
CA LEU A 164 -9.36 13.86 7.85
C LEU A 164 -8.67 15.19 8.17
N GLN A 165 -7.48 15.42 7.61
CA GLN A 165 -6.73 16.66 7.85
C GLN A 165 -7.49 17.89 7.35
N ARG A 166 -8.12 17.82 6.16
CA ARG A 166 -9.02 18.89 5.67
C ARG A 166 -10.27 19.07 6.53
N ASN A 167 -10.83 18.00 7.08
CA ASN A 167 -11.99 18.10 7.98
C ASN A 167 -11.63 18.72 9.31
N GLU A 168 -10.48 18.35 9.91
CA GLU A 168 -9.96 18.95 11.14
C GLU A 168 -9.65 20.44 10.95
N GLU A 169 -9.01 20.82 9.84
CA GLU A 169 -8.75 22.22 9.51
C GLU A 169 -10.05 23.02 9.33
N ASN A 170 -11.06 22.44 8.68
CA ASN A 170 -12.37 23.07 8.52
C ASN A 170 -13.13 23.20 9.85
N GLN A 171 -13.03 22.21 10.74
CA GLN A 171 -13.63 22.27 12.08
C GLN A 171 -12.97 23.34 12.95
N LEU A 172 -11.63 23.40 13.00
CA LEU A 172 -10.89 24.43 13.74
C LEU A 172 -11.23 25.85 13.25
N ARG A 173 -11.42 26.01 11.94
CA ARG A 173 -11.81 27.29 11.36
C ARG A 173 -13.22 27.70 11.74
N LEU A 174 -14.18 26.77 11.74
CA LEU A 174 -15.55 27.03 12.19
C LEU A 174 -15.59 27.39 13.67
N ASP A 175 -14.85 26.67 14.52
CA ASP A 175 -14.78 26.96 15.96
C ASP A 175 -14.19 28.34 16.25
N SER A 176 -13.15 28.75 15.50
CA SER A 176 -12.61 30.11 15.61
C SER A 176 -13.64 31.18 15.19
N MET A 177 -14.43 30.93 14.15
CA MET A 177 -15.49 31.86 13.73
C MET A 177 -16.63 31.95 14.75
N ILE A 178 -17.02 30.83 15.34
CA ILE A 178 -18.04 30.78 16.40
C ILE A 178 -17.56 31.57 17.61
N GLN A 179 -16.30 31.37 18.03
CA GLN A 179 -15.73 32.08 19.18
C GLN A 179 -15.65 33.59 18.94
N ASP A 180 -15.32 34.02 17.72
CA ASP A 180 -15.30 35.44 17.36
C ASP A 180 -16.72 36.04 17.33
N MET A 181 -17.71 35.29 16.86
CA MET A 181 -19.12 35.70 16.92
C MET A 181 -19.62 35.81 18.37
N GLU A 182 -19.27 34.88 19.24
CA GLU A 182 -19.63 34.91 20.66
C GLU A 182 -19.01 36.12 21.39
N LYS A 183 -17.75 36.45 21.09
CA LYS A 183 -17.11 37.67 21.62
C LYS A 183 -17.80 38.94 21.14
N GLN A 184 -18.23 39.00 19.88
CA GLN A 184 -18.97 40.14 19.37
C GLN A 184 -20.36 40.28 20.02
N PHE A 185 -20.99 39.15 20.37
CA PHE A 185 -22.29 39.15 21.07
C PHE A 185 -22.19 39.46 22.57
N GLN A 186 -21.07 39.18 23.24
CA GLN A 186 -20.88 39.50 24.67
C GLN A 186 -20.50 40.96 24.95
N VAL A 187 -20.21 41.75 23.92
CA VAL A 187 -19.83 43.18 24.04
C VAL A 187 -21.02 44.12 23.74
N ALA A 188 -22.20 43.57 23.43
CA ALA A 188 -23.48 44.30 23.31
C ALA A 188 -24.34 44.15 24.58
#